data_AF-A0A0G1Y0X8-F1
#
_entry.id   AF-A0A0G1Y0X8-F1
#
_cell.length_a   1.000
_cell.length_b   1.000
_cell.length_c   1.000
_cell.angle_alpha   90.00
_cell.angle_beta   90.00
_cell.angle_gamma   90.00
#
_symmetry.space_group_name_H-M   'P 1'
#
loop_
_entity.id
_entity.type
_entity.pdbx_description
1 polymer ?
#
loop_
_entity_poly.entity_id
_entity_poly.type
_entity_poly.pdbx_seq_one_letter_code
_entity_poly.pdbx_strand_id
1 'polypeptide(L)'
;MLPPLACPSGVCRRRRVPRSPVCAGRRGMKVIREFGSDDLAKVYVADIGGHTIEFVESIQPPHTREEKWVLVLSCLIGCPVQCLMCDAGRECHGVLTKEQLFAQIDHMVLRRYPNAVIPAKKFKVQFTRMGEPVFCPAVLDVLEELPTRYSAPGLIPSVSTVGPKHDHGFLDRLTDIKKRL
;
A
#
# COMPACT_ATOMS: atom_id res chain seq x y z
N MET A 1 -42.76 23.65 -16.21
CA MET A 1 -42.33 23.30 -14.83
C MET A 1 -42.93 21.95 -14.49
N LEU A 2 -42.13 20.89 -14.58
CA LEU A 2 -42.51 19.54 -14.15
C LEU A 2 -42.07 19.33 -12.70
N PRO A 3 -42.89 18.71 -11.83
CA PRO A 3 -42.53 18.49 -10.44
C PRO A 3 -41.44 17.40 -10.33
N PRO A 4 -40.60 17.43 -9.28
CA PRO A 4 -39.60 16.38 -9.08
C PRO A 4 -40.29 15.08 -8.68
N LEU A 5 -39.96 14.00 -9.40
CA LEU A 5 -40.39 12.64 -9.11
C LEU A 5 -39.89 12.22 -7.73
N ALA A 6 -40.82 12.00 -6.81
CA ALA A 6 -40.57 11.41 -5.51
C ALA A 6 -40.12 9.95 -5.68
N CYS A 7 -38.97 9.59 -5.10
CA CYS A 7 -38.44 8.24 -5.11
C CYS A 7 -39.31 7.31 -4.23
N PRO A 8 -39.99 6.29 -4.79
CA PRO A 8 -40.88 5.42 -4.04
C PRO A 8 -40.11 4.20 -3.55
N SER A 9 -39.36 4.35 -2.46
CA SER A 9 -38.96 3.24 -1.57
C SER A 9 -38.17 3.84 -0.42
N GLY A 10 -38.78 3.82 0.77
CA GLY A 10 -38.26 4.39 2.02
C GLY A 10 -37.07 3.64 2.60
N VAL A 11 -35.95 3.53 1.87
CA VAL A 11 -34.68 3.02 2.40
C VAL A 11 -33.51 3.90 1.91
N CYS A 12 -33.64 5.22 2.02
CA CYS A 12 -32.46 6.10 1.97
C CYS A 12 -31.78 6.06 3.35
N ARG A 13 -31.16 4.91 3.67
CA ARG A 13 -30.22 4.83 4.79
C ARG A 13 -29.02 5.69 4.41
N ARG A 14 -29.04 6.96 4.83
CA ARG A 14 -27.84 7.78 4.97
C ARG A 14 -26.88 6.99 5.87
N ARG A 15 -26.01 6.16 5.29
CA ARG A 15 -24.87 5.57 6.00
C ARG A 15 -24.04 6.76 6.42
N ARG A 16 -24.19 7.18 7.68
CA ARG A 16 -23.24 8.09 8.33
C ARG A 16 -21.88 7.46 8.11
N VAL A 17 -21.04 8.10 7.29
CA VAL A 17 -19.61 7.82 7.26
C VAL A 17 -19.17 8.03 8.71
N PRO A 18 -18.70 6.99 9.43
CA PRO A 18 -18.19 7.21 10.77
C PRO A 18 -17.03 8.18 10.60
N ARG A 19 -17.11 9.34 11.28
CA ARG A 19 -15.93 10.16 11.54
C ARG A 19 -15.02 9.29 12.38
N SER A 20 -14.14 8.54 11.74
CA SER A 20 -13.27 7.61 12.43
C SER A 20 -12.26 8.41 13.23
N PRO A 21 -12.13 8.21 14.54
CA PRO A 21 -10.97 8.69 15.25
C PRO A 21 -9.78 7.97 14.65
N VAL A 22 -8.76 8.71 14.26
CA VAL A 22 -7.47 8.16 13.82
C VAL A 22 -6.93 7.34 14.99
N CYS A 23 -7.18 6.03 14.98
CA CYS A 23 -6.60 5.08 15.90
C CYS A 23 -5.13 4.89 15.53
N ALA A 24 -4.32 5.91 15.82
CA ALA A 24 -2.86 5.83 15.81
C ALA A 24 -2.40 4.94 16.97
N GLY A 25 -2.60 3.63 16.82
CA GLY A 25 -2.10 2.63 17.75
C GLY A 25 -0.71 2.18 17.35
N ARG A 26 0.30 2.47 18.18
CA ARG A 26 1.65 1.88 18.13
C ARG A 26 1.58 0.36 18.36
N ARG A 27 1.12 -0.39 17.37
CA ARG A 27 1.20 -1.86 17.35
C ARG A 27 2.06 -2.25 16.16
N GLY A 28 3.19 -2.89 16.47
CA GLY A 28 4.15 -3.36 15.48
C GLY A 28 3.53 -4.45 14.60
N MET A 29 4.03 -4.56 13.37
CA MET A 29 3.63 -5.58 12.42
C MET A 29 4.30 -6.92 12.77
N LYS A 30 3.54 -8.02 12.76
CA LYS A 30 4.08 -9.39 12.91
C LYS A 30 3.63 -10.26 11.77
N VAL A 31 4.56 -10.81 10.99
CA VAL A 31 4.24 -11.83 9.98
C VAL A 31 3.77 -13.10 10.67
N ILE A 32 2.58 -13.58 10.28
CA ILE A 32 1.91 -14.75 10.86
C ILE A 32 1.83 -15.93 9.90
N ARG A 33 1.86 -15.68 8.58
CA ARG A 33 1.85 -16.72 7.55
C ARG A 33 2.62 -16.26 6.32
N GLU A 34 3.16 -17.23 5.59
CA GLU A 34 3.81 -17.04 4.29
C GLU A 34 3.27 -18.08 3.31
N PHE A 35 3.08 -17.69 2.05
CA PHE A 35 2.61 -18.57 0.98
C PHE A 35 3.42 -18.33 -0.29
N GLY A 36 3.57 -19.35 -1.12
CA GLY A 36 4.24 -19.26 -2.42
C GLY A 36 5.68 -19.74 -2.41
N SER A 37 6.46 -19.32 -3.41
CA SER A 37 7.83 -19.76 -3.66
C SER A 37 8.79 -18.57 -3.73
N ASP A 38 9.98 -18.74 -3.19
CA ASP A 38 11.03 -17.73 -3.27
C ASP A 38 11.46 -17.46 -4.72
N ASP A 39 11.31 -18.44 -5.63
CA ASP A 39 11.75 -18.36 -7.02
C ASP A 39 10.75 -17.69 -7.96
N LEU A 40 9.54 -17.36 -7.47
CA LEU A 40 8.50 -16.74 -8.28
C LEU A 40 7.79 -15.60 -7.54
N ALA A 41 7.05 -15.94 -6.50
CA ALA A 41 6.31 -14.96 -5.72
C ALA A 41 6.02 -15.52 -4.32
N LYS A 42 6.20 -14.67 -3.32
CA LYS A 42 5.88 -14.99 -1.92
C LYS A 42 4.96 -13.92 -1.34
N VAL A 43 3.84 -14.40 -0.80
CA VAL A 43 2.82 -13.59 -0.13
C VAL A 43 3.01 -13.72 1.38
N TYR A 44 3.05 -12.60 2.06
CA TYR A 44 3.17 -12.49 3.50
C TYR A 44 1.85 -11.98 4.07
N VAL A 45 1.34 -12.66 5.09
CA VAL A 45 0.20 -12.20 5.88
C VAL A 45 0.73 -11.75 7.23
N ALA A 46 0.44 -10.50 7.61
CA ALA A 46 0.85 -9.95 8.90
C ALA A 46 -0.32 -9.48 9.74
N ASP A 47 -0.22 -9.70 11.05
CA ASP A 47 -1.08 -9.05 12.04
C ASP A 47 -0.58 -7.62 12.31
N ILE A 48 -1.53 -6.69 12.30
CA ILE A 48 -1.37 -5.30 12.72
C ILE A 48 -2.50 -4.98 13.68
N GLY A 49 -2.26 -5.27 14.95
CA GLY A 49 -3.15 -4.88 16.04
C GLY A 49 -4.52 -5.55 15.98
N GLY A 50 -4.55 -6.85 15.65
CA GLY A 50 -5.76 -7.65 15.56
C GLY A 50 -6.43 -7.67 14.18
N HIS A 51 -5.87 -6.97 13.20
CA HIS A 51 -6.29 -7.03 11.80
C HIS A 51 -5.17 -7.59 10.93
N THR A 52 -5.52 -8.13 9.77
CA THR A 52 -4.53 -8.71 8.85
C THR A 52 -4.32 -7.82 7.62
N ILE A 53 -3.06 -7.71 7.19
CA ILE A 53 -2.70 -7.17 5.88
C ILE A 53 -1.91 -8.20 5.08
N GLU A 54 -1.90 -8.02 3.76
CA GLU A 54 -1.08 -8.81 2.84
C GLU A 54 -0.05 -7.92 2.14
N PHE A 55 1.13 -8.46 1.92
CA PHE A 55 2.16 -7.84 1.08
C PHE A 55 2.97 -8.92 0.39
N VAL A 56 3.57 -8.59 -0.75
CA VAL A 56 4.06 -9.59 -1.70
C VAL A 56 5.42 -9.18 -2.22
N GLU A 57 6.33 -10.13 -2.36
CA GLU A 57 7.47 -10.00 -3.25
C GLU A 57 7.30 -10.91 -4.46
N SER A 58 7.76 -10.47 -5.63
CA SER A 58 7.72 -11.27 -6.84
C SER A 58 8.87 -11.00 -7.79
N ILE A 59 9.11 -12.01 -8.62
CA ILE A 59 10.00 -12.02 -9.76
C ILE A 59 9.11 -12.14 -11.01
N GLN A 60 9.52 -11.52 -12.11
CA GLN A 60 8.83 -11.65 -13.39
C GLN A 60 9.68 -12.46 -14.37
N PRO A 61 9.50 -13.79 -14.44
CA PRO A 61 10.15 -14.61 -15.47
C PRO A 61 9.95 -14.02 -16.88
N PRO A 62 10.96 -14.07 -17.75
CA PRO A 62 12.24 -14.78 -17.58
C PRO A 62 13.30 -14.03 -16.76
N HIS A 63 12.99 -12.85 -16.22
CA HIS A 63 13.97 -12.08 -15.45
C HIS A 63 14.27 -12.72 -14.10
N THR A 64 15.54 -12.73 -13.72
CA THR A 64 15.97 -13.12 -12.37
C THR A 64 15.70 -11.99 -11.36
N ARG A 65 15.83 -12.29 -10.07
CA ARG A 65 15.68 -11.28 -8.99
C ARG A 65 16.66 -10.11 -9.12
N GLU A 66 17.89 -10.39 -9.58
CA GLU A 66 18.90 -9.35 -9.81
C GLU A 66 18.59 -8.48 -11.04
N GLU A 67 17.79 -8.98 -11.99
CA GLU A 67 17.34 -8.19 -13.12
C GLU A 67 16.09 -7.38 -12.79
N LYS A 68 15.13 -7.99 -12.09
CA LYS A 68 13.89 -7.36 -11.67
C LYS A 68 13.32 -8.01 -10.41
N TRP A 69 13.12 -7.20 -9.38
CA TRP A 69 12.46 -7.60 -8.15
C TRP A 69 11.36 -6.60 -7.80
N VAL A 70 10.17 -7.09 -7.49
CA VAL A 70 8.99 -6.26 -7.24
C VAL A 70 8.47 -6.52 -5.85
N LEU A 71 8.37 -5.47 -5.04
CA LEU A 71 7.67 -5.46 -3.76
C LEU A 71 6.31 -4.81 -3.96
N VAL A 72 5.27 -5.40 -3.42
CA VAL A 72 3.88 -4.94 -3.51
C VAL A 72 3.31 -4.80 -2.11
N LEU A 73 3.06 -3.57 -1.70
CA LEU A 73 2.77 -3.17 -0.34
C LEU A 73 1.30 -2.83 -0.15
N SER A 74 0.82 -3.06 1.07
CA SER A 74 -0.45 -2.52 1.55
C SER A 74 -0.26 -1.14 2.17
N CYS A 75 -1.21 -0.25 1.92
CA CYS A 75 -1.26 1.12 2.44
C CYS A 75 -2.30 1.30 3.54
N LEU A 76 -3.37 0.50 3.50
CA LEU A 76 -4.48 0.54 4.43
C LEU A 76 -4.80 -0.88 4.91
N ILE A 77 -5.54 -0.97 6.01
CA ILE A 77 -6.17 -2.22 6.44
C ILE A 77 -7.52 -2.31 5.72
N GLY A 78 -7.55 -2.96 4.55
CA GLY A 78 -8.70 -2.99 3.65
C GLY A 78 -8.72 -1.79 2.68
N CYS A 79 -9.88 -1.43 2.12
CA CYS A 79 -9.98 -0.29 1.20
C CYS A 79 -11.40 0.30 1.14
N PRO A 80 -11.58 1.61 1.34
CA PRO A 80 -12.91 2.23 1.32
C PRO A 80 -13.45 2.48 -0.10
N VAL A 81 -12.65 2.27 -1.15
CA VAL A 81 -13.05 2.54 -2.55
C VAL A 81 -14.04 1.52 -3.09
N GLN A 82 -13.96 0.26 -2.65
CA GLN A 82 -14.89 -0.82 -3.04
C GLN A 82 -14.96 -1.06 -4.56
N CYS A 83 -13.82 -1.00 -5.26
CA CYS A 83 -13.78 -1.36 -6.68
C CYS A 83 -14.32 -2.79 -6.89
N LEU A 84 -15.20 -2.99 -7.87
CA LEU A 84 -15.93 -4.25 -8.06
C LEU A 84 -15.02 -5.48 -8.32
N MET A 85 -13.85 -5.26 -8.92
CA MET A 85 -12.86 -6.30 -9.20
C MET A 85 -11.88 -6.56 -8.04
N CYS A 86 -11.96 -5.78 -6.95
CA CYS A 86 -10.99 -5.80 -5.87
C CYS A 86 -11.53 -6.49 -4.62
N ASP A 87 -10.75 -7.41 -4.08
CA ASP A 87 -11.01 -8.17 -2.86
C ASP A 87 -10.78 -7.35 -1.56
N ALA A 88 -9.91 -6.34 -1.60
CA ALA A 88 -9.63 -5.47 -0.45
C ALA A 88 -10.81 -4.56 -0.04
N GLY A 89 -11.84 -4.44 -0.88
CA GLY A 89 -12.96 -3.51 -0.68
C GLY A 89 -14.01 -3.93 0.37
N ARG A 90 -13.89 -5.09 1.01
CA ARG A 90 -14.94 -5.61 1.92
C ARG A 90 -15.05 -4.82 3.22
N GLU A 91 -13.92 -4.48 3.82
CA GLU A 91 -13.83 -3.76 5.08
C GLU A 91 -12.72 -2.70 5.01
N CYS A 92 -12.72 -1.73 5.92
CA CYS A 92 -11.65 -0.75 6.04
C CYS A 92 -11.48 -0.35 7.51
N HIS A 93 -10.34 -0.69 8.10
CA HIS A 93 -10.09 -0.55 9.54
C HIS A 93 -9.05 0.50 9.90
N GLY A 94 -8.32 1.05 8.93
CA GLY A 94 -7.39 2.14 9.21
C GLY A 94 -6.32 2.35 8.15
N VAL A 95 -5.48 3.36 8.42
CA VAL A 95 -4.34 3.78 7.60
C VAL A 95 -3.06 3.24 8.24
N LEU A 96 -2.14 2.71 7.43
CA LEU A 96 -0.84 2.25 7.95
C LEU A 96 0.11 3.42 8.21
N THR A 97 0.90 3.30 9.27
CA THR A 97 1.95 4.28 9.58
C THR A 97 3.19 4.07 8.70
N LYS A 98 4.08 5.07 8.68
CA LYS A 98 5.37 4.99 7.98
C LYS A 98 6.18 3.78 8.43
N GLU A 99 6.21 3.51 9.74
CA GLU A 99 6.93 2.38 10.32
C GLU A 99 6.31 1.04 9.88
N GLN A 100 4.98 0.97 9.75
CA GLN A 100 4.29 -0.23 9.29
C GLN A 100 4.50 -0.48 7.78
N LEU A 101 4.61 0.59 6.98
CA LEU A 101 4.99 0.49 5.57
C LEU A 101 6.45 0.00 5.44
N PHE A 102 7.37 0.59 6.20
CA PHE A 102 8.76 0.12 6.19
C PHE A 102 8.91 -1.28 6.75
N ALA A 103 8.14 -1.68 7.76
CA ALA A 103 8.19 -3.05 8.28
C ALA A 103 7.91 -4.11 7.19
N GLN A 104 7.00 -3.82 6.24
CA GLN A 104 6.75 -4.69 5.08
C GLN A 104 7.98 -4.77 4.17
N ILE A 105 8.58 -3.62 3.85
CA ILE A 105 9.75 -3.53 2.97
C ILE A 105 10.96 -4.19 3.63
N ASP A 106 11.26 -3.82 4.88
CA ASP A 106 12.36 -4.34 5.69
C ASP A 106 12.26 -5.86 5.82
N HIS A 107 11.06 -6.41 6.03
CA HIS A 107 10.86 -7.86 6.12
C HIS A 107 11.33 -8.57 4.84
N MET A 108 10.94 -8.05 3.67
CA MET A 108 11.32 -8.65 2.38
C MET A 108 12.78 -8.37 2.01
N VAL A 109 13.26 -7.15 2.26
CA VAL A 109 14.64 -6.70 1.98
C VAL A 109 15.65 -7.42 2.86
N LEU A 110 15.53 -7.30 4.18
CA LEU A 110 16.56 -7.77 5.11
C LEU A 110 16.64 -9.30 5.18
N ARG A 111 15.53 -10.00 4.86
CA ARG A 111 15.54 -11.46 4.70
C ARG A 111 16.47 -11.91 3.56
N ARG A 112 16.61 -11.12 2.50
CA ARG A 112 17.44 -11.49 1.32
C ARG A 112 18.78 -10.77 1.28
N TYR A 113 18.79 -9.51 1.70
CA TYR A 113 19.94 -8.63 1.70
C TYR A 113 20.10 -8.01 3.09
N PRO A 114 20.66 -8.75 4.08
CA PRO A 114 20.76 -8.28 5.47
C PRO A 114 21.58 -6.99 5.64
N ASN A 115 22.44 -6.66 4.67
CA ASN A 115 23.24 -5.44 4.63
C ASN A 115 22.52 -4.25 3.96
N ALA A 116 21.24 -4.39 3.59
CA ALA A 116 20.44 -3.38 2.90
C ALA A 116 21.02 -2.90 1.54
N VAL A 117 21.89 -3.72 0.92
CA VAL A 117 22.41 -3.51 -0.43
C VAL A 117 21.63 -4.37 -1.41
N ILE A 118 20.87 -3.72 -2.30
CA ILE A 118 19.95 -4.39 -3.21
C ILE A 118 20.54 -4.32 -4.62
N PRO A 119 21.10 -5.44 -5.15
CA PRO A 119 21.79 -5.44 -6.45
C PRO A 119 20.83 -5.42 -7.64
N ALA A 120 19.51 -5.51 -7.41
CA ALA A 120 18.52 -5.60 -8.47
C ALA A 120 18.55 -4.37 -9.38
N LYS A 121 18.78 -4.58 -10.68
CA LYS A 121 18.78 -3.53 -11.71
C LYS A 121 17.44 -2.79 -11.81
N LYS A 122 16.34 -3.50 -11.53
CA LYS A 122 14.99 -2.94 -11.40
C LYS A 122 14.38 -3.40 -10.08
N PHE A 123 14.60 -2.64 -9.02
CA PHE A 123 14.00 -2.83 -7.72
C PHE A 123 12.72 -1.99 -7.60
N LYS A 124 11.58 -2.58 -7.90
CA LYS A 124 10.29 -1.87 -7.92
C LYS A 124 9.59 -1.98 -6.57
N VAL A 125 9.19 -0.84 -5.99
CA VAL A 125 8.36 -0.78 -4.77
C VAL A 125 6.99 -0.22 -5.15
N GLN A 126 5.96 -1.05 -5.09
CA GLN A 126 4.60 -0.73 -5.54
C GLN A 126 3.64 -0.62 -4.36
N PHE A 127 2.92 0.50 -4.30
CA PHE A 127 1.85 0.73 -3.32
C PHE A 127 0.51 0.32 -3.92
N THR A 128 0.27 -0.99 -4.03
CA THR A 128 -0.88 -1.52 -4.82
C THR A 128 -1.53 -2.79 -4.25
N ARG A 129 -1.19 -3.20 -3.01
CA ARG A 129 -1.80 -4.40 -2.40
C ARG A 129 -3.18 -4.15 -1.83
N MET A 130 -3.25 -3.72 -0.57
CA MET A 130 -4.50 -3.33 0.07
C MET A 130 -4.52 -1.83 0.31
N GLY A 131 -5.60 -1.18 -0.11
CA GLY A 131 -5.85 0.24 0.12
C GLY A 131 -5.48 1.15 -1.04
N GLU A 132 -6.12 2.32 -1.05
CA GLU A 132 -5.83 3.42 -1.97
C GLU A 132 -4.69 4.28 -1.39
N PRO A 133 -3.52 4.37 -2.06
CA PRO A 133 -2.36 5.10 -1.55
C PRO A 133 -2.62 6.57 -1.23
N VAL A 134 -3.50 7.25 -1.97
CA VAL A 134 -3.82 8.66 -1.72
C VAL A 134 -4.47 8.86 -0.35
N PHE A 135 -5.12 7.84 0.20
CA PHE A 135 -5.67 7.88 1.56
C PHE A 135 -4.64 7.52 2.65
N CYS A 136 -3.37 7.30 2.27
CA CYS A 136 -2.27 6.99 3.18
C CYS A 136 -1.12 8.00 3.00
N PRO A 137 -1.16 9.16 3.69
CA PRO A 137 -0.13 10.20 3.56
C PRO A 137 1.29 9.71 3.86
N ALA A 138 1.43 8.69 4.73
CA ALA A 138 2.71 8.08 5.08
C ALA A 138 3.45 7.47 3.88
N VAL A 139 2.75 7.18 2.78
CA VAL A 139 3.39 6.77 1.50
C VAL A 139 4.37 7.83 1.02
N LEU A 140 4.03 9.12 1.13
CA LEU A 140 4.92 10.21 0.70
C LEU A 140 6.19 10.24 1.56
N ASP A 141 6.06 10.07 2.87
CA ASP A 141 7.19 10.08 3.79
C ASP A 141 8.10 8.84 3.62
N VAL A 142 7.53 7.72 3.15
CA VAL A 142 8.30 6.54 2.72
C VAL A 142 9.05 6.82 1.41
N LEU A 143 8.40 7.46 0.43
CA LEU A 143 9.04 7.82 -0.85
C LEU A 143 10.25 8.72 -0.65
N GLU A 144 10.20 9.65 0.31
CA GLU A 144 11.33 10.53 0.62
C GLU A 144 12.50 9.79 1.30
N GLU A 145 12.22 8.77 2.12
CA GLU A 145 13.26 8.03 2.86
C GLU A 145 13.79 6.81 2.08
N LEU A 146 13.06 6.30 1.10
CA LEU A 146 13.47 5.12 0.32
C LEU A 146 14.88 5.22 -0.30
N PRO A 147 15.29 6.34 -0.94
CA PRO A 147 16.61 6.46 -1.57
C PRO A 147 17.78 6.45 -0.58
N THR A 148 17.54 6.82 0.69
CA THR A 148 18.59 6.89 1.72
C THR A 148 18.57 5.70 2.67
N ARG A 149 17.42 5.01 2.80
CA ARG A 149 17.28 3.82 3.65
C ARG A 149 17.98 2.58 3.09
N TYR A 150 18.00 2.43 1.76
CA TYR A 150 18.59 1.27 1.09
C TYR A 150 19.59 1.68 0.02
N SER A 151 20.69 0.94 -0.10
CA SER A 151 21.58 1.06 -1.25
C SER A 151 21.00 0.27 -2.42
N ALA A 152 20.12 0.91 -3.21
CA ALA A 152 19.38 0.30 -4.30
C ALA A 152 19.45 1.15 -5.58
N PRO A 153 20.52 1.03 -6.40
CA PRO A 153 20.68 1.83 -7.62
C PRO A 153 19.53 1.65 -8.63
N GLY A 154 18.88 0.49 -8.62
CA GLY A 154 17.72 0.18 -9.47
C GLY A 154 16.36 0.54 -8.89
N LEU A 155 16.28 1.37 -7.84
CA LEU A 155 15.04 1.71 -7.15
C LEU A 155 14.02 2.39 -8.09
N ILE A 156 12.81 1.83 -8.15
CA ILE A 156 11.69 2.34 -8.94
C ILE A 156 10.44 2.36 -8.05
N PRO A 157 10.16 3.45 -7.31
CA PRO A 157 8.93 3.58 -6.56
C PRO A 157 7.74 3.78 -7.50
N SER A 158 6.59 3.21 -7.16
CA SER A 158 5.39 3.24 -7.99
C SER A 158 4.13 3.34 -7.14
N VAL A 159 3.41 4.46 -7.28
CA VAL A 159 2.10 4.68 -6.67
C VAL A 159 1.04 4.43 -7.73
N SER A 160 0.05 3.57 -7.45
CA SER A 160 -1.11 3.40 -8.33
C SER A 160 -2.37 3.82 -7.59
N THR A 161 -3.09 4.78 -8.15
CA THR A 161 -4.24 5.42 -7.52
C THR A 161 -5.46 5.34 -8.42
N VAL A 162 -6.64 5.27 -7.82
CA VAL A 162 -7.93 5.46 -8.51
C VAL A 162 -8.23 6.92 -8.81
N GLY A 163 -7.38 7.85 -8.38
CA GLY A 163 -7.52 9.29 -8.60
C GLY A 163 -8.72 9.88 -7.85
N PRO A 164 -8.79 9.77 -6.50
CA PRO A 164 -9.88 10.36 -5.74
C PRO A 164 -9.91 11.87 -5.93
N LYS A 165 -11.12 12.44 -6.10
CA LYS A 165 -11.33 13.88 -6.31
C LYS A 165 -10.82 14.74 -5.14
N HIS A 166 -10.79 14.18 -3.93
CA HIS A 166 -10.32 14.84 -2.72
C HIS A 166 -9.08 14.10 -2.23
N ASP A 167 -7.92 14.52 -2.75
CA ASP A 167 -6.61 13.93 -2.47
C ASP A 167 -5.88 14.65 -1.32
N HIS A 168 -6.44 15.75 -0.81
CA HIS A 168 -5.87 16.56 0.27
C HIS A 168 -4.42 17.02 0.00
N GLY A 169 -4.10 17.32 -1.26
CA GLY A 169 -2.77 17.77 -1.69
C GLY A 169 -1.73 16.65 -1.79
N PHE A 170 -2.15 15.39 -1.70
CA PHE A 170 -1.25 14.24 -1.86
C PHE A 170 -0.59 14.21 -3.24
N LEU A 171 -1.34 14.46 -4.32
CA LEU A 171 -0.81 14.39 -5.68
C LEU A 171 0.14 15.54 -6.00
N ASP A 172 -0.09 16.71 -5.41
CA ASP A 172 0.82 17.86 -5.49
C ASP A 172 2.15 17.51 -4.79
N ARG A 173 2.09 17.03 -3.54
CA ARG A 173 3.30 16.58 -2.81
C ARG A 173 4.03 15.45 -3.54
N LEU A 174 3.31 14.50 -4.14
CA LEU A 174 3.89 13.42 -4.93
C LEU A 174 4.66 13.97 -6.14
N THR A 175 4.09 14.97 -6.82
CA THR A 175 4.73 15.65 -7.95
C THR A 175 6.00 16.38 -7.51
N ASP A 176 5.98 17.03 -6.35
CA ASP A 176 7.15 17.73 -5.80
C ASP A 176 8.27 16.77 -5.41
N ILE A 177 7.94 15.63 -4.80
CA ILE A 177 8.92 14.56 -4.49
C ILE A 177 9.58 14.07 -5.78
N LYS A 178 8.80 13.75 -6.81
CA LYS A 178 9.31 13.28 -8.11
C LYS A 178 10.24 14.27 -8.81
N LYS A 179 10.03 15.57 -8.61
CA LYS A 179 10.87 16.62 -9.22
C LYS A 179 12.21 16.80 -8.50
N ARG A 180 12.27 16.44 -7.21
CA ARG A 180 13.42 16.70 -6.32
C ARG A 180 14.35 15.49 -6.18
N LEU A 181 13.81 14.28 -6.25
CA LEU A 181 14.52 13.00 -6.11
C LEU A 181 14.55 12.26 -7.44
#